data_AF-A0AA38M0W8-F1
#
_entry.id   AF-A0AA38M0W8-F1
#
_cell.length_a   1.000
_cell.length_b   1.000
_cell.length_c   1.000
_cell.angle_alpha   90.00
_cell.angle_beta   90.00
_cell.angle_gamma   90.00
#
_symmetry.space_group_name_H-M   'P 1'
#
loop_
_entity.id
_entity.type
_entity.pdbx_description
1 polymer ?
#
loop_
_entity_poly.entity_id
_entity_poly.type
_entity_poly.pdbx_seq_one_letter_code
_entity_poly.pdbx_strand_id
1 'polypeptide(L)'
;MEFGKEKILRVNQSEDNFSDITFVAPYSPNRNEEKSPQVQIDQLLKEIEKNVWGCDLVLCLFVAALTSYRSDRCLRPFPPSHIDEDGKNFATLRQTCDNIPPLHTILKEPNKCSHDVKNLLMWLFMEKGHPILKRINFNAVQFPSKFSNEFKPQFIFEVFYNDKFESLWQKRQAGRKTILAYHGSAVDNFYSILKVGLQQHFSLEKEVLFGNGIYLSNELSVSAHYAPFGQTWTNSSLGSQHSVIAICELINDIEKVKCRDSQNKKRSLNKDSLHEIPEKYFVVTDSDMVRVKYLMVYRQKRVFSVKSYLTEHLFLSLMFIYLVSIIAIGIFSNSSYTRSLKKIFRMFSFFD
;
A
#
# COMPACT_ATOMS: atom_id res chain seq x y z
N MET A 1 14.38 11.01 -56.57
CA MET A 1 13.47 10.42 -55.57
C MET A 1 14.33 9.91 -54.43
N GLU A 2 14.48 10.72 -53.38
CA GLU A 2 15.17 10.31 -52.16
C GLU A 2 14.25 10.63 -51.00
N PHE A 3 13.74 9.58 -50.36
CA PHE A 3 12.93 9.67 -49.15
C PHE A 3 13.82 9.89 -47.94
N GLY A 4 13.47 10.89 -47.13
CA GLY A 4 14.24 11.32 -45.98
C GLY A 4 13.95 10.57 -44.68
N LYS A 5 14.98 10.54 -43.82
CA LYS A 5 14.97 10.62 -42.35
C LYS A 5 14.03 9.68 -41.59
N GLU A 6 14.54 8.49 -41.26
CA GLU A 6 14.20 7.86 -39.98
C GLU A 6 15.10 8.42 -38.88
N LYS A 7 14.57 9.38 -38.12
CA LYS A 7 15.18 9.88 -36.89
C LYS A 7 14.71 8.98 -35.75
N ILE A 8 15.41 7.87 -35.54
CA ILE A 8 15.27 7.04 -34.33
C ILE A 8 15.69 7.93 -33.15
N LEU A 9 14.70 8.43 -32.40
CA LEU A 9 14.94 9.15 -31.15
C LEU A 9 15.44 8.13 -30.11
N ARG A 10 16.76 8.12 -29.89
CA ARG A 10 17.35 7.55 -28.69
C ARG A 10 16.77 8.30 -27.49
N VAL A 11 16.04 7.59 -26.65
CA VAL A 11 15.64 8.07 -25.33
C VAL A 11 16.91 8.19 -24.51
N ASN A 12 17.42 9.42 -24.37
CA ASN A 12 18.42 9.72 -23.35
C ASN A 12 17.74 9.50 -21.99
N GLN A 13 18.24 8.51 -21.25
CA GLN A 13 18.03 8.40 -19.81
C GLN A 13 18.63 9.65 -19.18
N SER A 14 17.81 10.66 -18.94
CA SER A 14 18.16 11.76 -18.05
C SER A 14 17.94 11.29 -16.61
N GLU A 15 18.94 10.61 -16.06
CA GLU A 15 19.05 10.33 -14.61
C GLU A 15 19.42 11.59 -13.80
N ASP A 16 19.67 12.72 -14.46
CA ASP A 16 20.09 13.96 -13.82
C ASP A 16 18.91 14.93 -13.62
N ASN A 17 18.20 14.77 -12.49
CA ASN A 17 17.57 15.85 -11.69
C ASN A 17 16.75 15.33 -10.49
N PHE A 18 17.15 14.20 -9.89
CA PHE A 18 16.41 13.59 -8.77
C PHE A 18 16.78 14.17 -7.37
N SER A 19 17.51 15.28 -7.28
CA SER A 19 18.04 15.81 -6.01
C SER A 19 17.26 16.96 -5.38
N ASP A 20 16.34 17.62 -6.08
CA ASP A 20 15.81 18.92 -5.60
C ASP A 20 14.39 18.85 -5.01
N ILE A 21 13.73 17.69 -5.05
CA ILE A 21 12.40 17.47 -4.44
C ILE A 21 12.38 16.18 -3.60
N THR A 22 13.46 15.88 -2.87
CA THR A 22 13.38 14.90 -1.79
C THR A 22 12.87 15.57 -0.52
N PHE A 23 11.68 15.15 -0.10
CA PHE A 23 11.09 15.33 1.23
C PHE A 23 11.98 14.77 2.36
N VAL A 24 12.94 13.96 1.97
CA VAL A 24 14.04 13.46 2.79
C VAL A 24 15.20 14.41 2.52
N ALA A 25 15.62 15.19 3.52
CA ALA A 25 16.95 15.77 3.45
C ALA A 25 17.92 14.63 3.10
N PRO A 26 18.89 14.80 2.19
CA PRO A 26 19.92 13.78 1.98
C PRO A 26 20.40 13.34 3.35
N TYR A 27 20.47 12.03 3.58
CA TYR A 27 20.91 11.44 4.84
C TYR A 27 22.14 12.21 5.30
N SER A 28 21.91 13.11 6.24
CA SER A 28 22.95 13.76 6.98
C SER A 28 22.94 12.94 8.24
N PRO A 29 23.93 12.04 8.44
CA PRO A 29 24.17 11.58 9.78
C PRO A 29 24.47 12.87 10.53
N ASN A 30 23.47 13.40 11.24
CA ASN A 30 23.78 14.16 12.41
C ASN A 30 24.72 13.22 13.16
N ARG A 31 26.01 13.58 13.20
CA ARG A 31 26.94 13.12 14.21
C ARG A 31 26.38 13.64 15.54
N ASN A 32 25.22 13.13 15.92
CA ASN A 32 24.73 13.24 17.27
C ASN A 32 25.70 12.34 18.02
N GLU A 33 26.52 12.98 18.86
CA GLU A 33 27.07 12.44 20.10
C GLU A 33 26.61 11.00 20.34
N GLU A 34 27.53 10.04 20.30
CA GLU A 34 27.27 8.62 20.53
C GLU A 34 26.50 8.41 21.84
N LYS A 35 25.17 8.55 21.78
CA LYS A 35 24.29 8.27 22.91
C LYS A 35 24.37 6.78 23.14
N SER A 36 24.52 6.39 24.40
CA SER A 36 24.66 4.98 24.76
C SER A 36 23.52 4.15 24.14
N PRO A 37 23.79 2.91 23.69
CA PRO A 37 22.79 2.06 23.05
C PRO A 37 21.49 1.93 23.86
N GLN A 38 21.59 1.96 25.19
CA GLN A 38 20.45 1.91 26.09
C GLN A 38 19.52 3.13 25.94
N VAL A 39 20.08 4.34 25.86
CA VAL A 39 19.31 5.58 25.71
C VAL A 39 18.55 5.61 24.38
N GLN A 40 19.11 5.03 23.32
CA GLN A 40 18.45 4.95 22.01
C GLN A 40 17.27 3.96 22.04
N ILE A 41 17.43 2.81 22.70
CA ILE A 41 16.36 1.83 22.88
C ILE A 41 15.21 2.43 23.70
N ASP A 42 15.51 3.11 24.80
CA ASP A 42 14.47 3.72 25.64
C ASP A 42 13.66 4.78 24.88
N GLN A 43 14.31 5.53 23.97
CA GLN A 43 13.62 6.48 23.09
C GLN A 43 12.71 5.77 22.07
N LEU A 44 13.19 4.68 21.46
CA LEU A 44 12.38 3.88 20.53
C LEU A 44 11.12 3.35 21.23
N LEU A 45 11.29 2.77 22.42
CA LEU A 45 10.17 2.21 23.19
C LEU A 45 9.15 3.29 23.56
N LYS A 46 9.62 4.47 23.99
CA LYS A 46 8.77 5.62 24.31
C LYS A 46 7.98 6.11 23.09
N GLU A 47 8.58 6.11 21.90
CA GLU A 47 7.90 6.52 20.67
C GLU A 47 6.82 5.50 20.26
N ILE A 48 7.14 4.20 20.32
CA ILE A 48 6.18 3.13 20.05
C ILE A 48 5.02 3.17 21.06
N GLU A 49 5.29 3.38 22.35
CA GLU A 49 4.26 3.46 23.39
C GLU A 49 3.31 4.63 23.16
N LYS A 50 3.86 5.80 22.80
CA LYS A 50 3.10 7.02 22.54
C LYS A 50 2.20 6.92 21.30
N ASN A 51 2.65 6.21 20.26
CA ASN A 51 1.96 6.17 18.97
C ASN A 51 1.95 4.77 18.31
N VAL A 52 1.59 3.75 19.08
CA VAL A 52 1.64 2.35 18.63
C VAL A 52 0.90 2.10 17.31
N TRP A 53 -0.30 2.68 17.16
CA TRP A 53 -1.10 2.49 15.95
C TRP A 53 -0.49 3.16 14.72
N GLY A 54 0.12 4.33 14.89
CA GLY A 54 0.81 5.04 13.82
C GLY A 54 2.05 4.28 13.36
N CYS A 55 2.86 3.83 14.32
CA CYS A 55 4.03 2.99 14.06
C CYS A 55 3.64 1.68 13.35
N ASP A 56 2.59 1.01 13.81
CA ASP A 56 2.09 -0.23 13.23
C ASP A 56 1.68 -0.02 11.76
N LEU A 57 0.93 1.05 11.44
CA LEU A 57 0.57 1.36 10.06
C LEU A 57 1.79 1.71 9.20
N VAL A 58 2.73 2.51 9.69
CA VAL A 58 3.97 2.83 8.95
C VAL A 58 4.71 1.55 8.58
N LEU A 59 4.82 0.61 9.52
CA LEU A 59 5.46 -0.67 9.28
C LEU A 59 4.68 -1.53 8.27
N CYS A 60 3.34 -1.55 8.34
CA CYS A 60 2.51 -2.22 7.34
C CYS A 60 2.78 -1.69 5.93
N LEU A 61 2.82 -0.38 5.76
CA LEU A 61 3.07 0.26 4.46
C LEU A 61 4.49 -0.02 3.97
N PHE A 62 5.48 0.03 4.87
CA PHE A 62 6.87 -0.28 4.56
C PHE A 62 7.04 -1.72 4.07
N VAL A 63 6.47 -2.69 4.81
CA VAL A 63 6.52 -4.12 4.44
C VAL A 63 5.77 -4.36 3.14
N ALA A 64 4.62 -3.70 2.91
CA ALA A 64 3.90 -3.79 1.63
C ALA A 64 4.76 -3.31 0.45
N ALA A 65 5.47 -2.20 0.62
CA ALA A 65 6.37 -1.67 -0.41
C ALA A 65 7.57 -2.59 -0.67
N LEU A 66 8.17 -3.17 0.39
CA LEU A 66 9.28 -4.11 0.30
C LEU A 66 8.88 -5.45 -0.35
N THR A 67 7.67 -5.91 -0.09
CA THR A 67 7.17 -7.21 -0.59
C THR A 67 6.67 -7.14 -2.03
N SER A 68 6.35 -5.95 -2.53
CA SER A 68 5.91 -5.72 -3.91
C SER A 68 6.98 -6.12 -4.94
N TYR A 69 6.52 -6.59 -6.10
CA TYR A 69 7.37 -6.78 -7.29
C TYR A 69 7.94 -5.46 -7.82
N ARG A 70 7.38 -4.31 -7.40
CA ARG A 70 7.82 -2.95 -7.74
C ARG A 70 8.61 -2.30 -6.60
N SER A 71 9.20 -3.10 -5.72
CA SER A 71 9.86 -2.63 -4.50
C SER A 71 10.89 -1.52 -4.76
N ASP A 72 11.63 -1.55 -5.87
CA ASP A 72 12.58 -0.48 -6.21
C ASP A 72 11.93 0.91 -6.39
N ARG A 73 10.68 0.95 -6.86
CA ARG A 73 9.90 2.19 -7.02
C ARG A 73 9.09 2.53 -5.77
N CYS A 74 8.50 1.53 -5.14
CA CYS A 74 7.57 1.70 -4.02
C CYS A 74 8.29 1.96 -2.69
N LEU A 75 9.47 1.36 -2.48
CA LEU A 75 10.23 1.46 -1.23
C LEU A 75 11.16 2.67 -1.24
N ARG A 76 10.57 3.87 -1.22
CA ARG A 76 11.29 5.15 -1.22
C ARG A 76 10.83 6.03 -0.05
N PRO A 77 11.72 6.45 0.86
CA PRO A 77 13.17 6.19 0.88
C PRO A 77 13.51 4.72 1.23
N PHE A 78 14.72 4.30 0.86
CA PHE A 78 15.26 2.99 1.23
C PHE A 78 16.14 3.14 2.48
N PRO A 79 16.12 2.20 3.45
CA PRO A 79 16.91 2.30 4.67
C PRO A 79 18.42 2.29 4.36
N PRO A 80 19.19 3.33 4.77
CA PRO A 80 20.62 3.44 4.48
C PRO A 80 21.45 2.26 5.02
N SER A 81 21.02 1.64 6.12
CA SER A 81 21.70 0.49 6.73
C SER A 81 21.70 -0.78 5.87
N HIS A 82 20.92 -0.80 4.79
CA HIS A 82 20.83 -1.94 3.87
C HIS A 82 21.28 -1.54 2.46
N ILE A 83 22.07 -0.48 2.34
CA ILE A 83 22.72 -0.06 1.10
C ILE A 83 24.21 -0.38 1.23
N ASP A 84 24.72 -1.18 0.30
CA ASP A 84 26.14 -1.54 0.17
C ASP A 84 26.72 -0.96 -1.14
N GLU A 85 27.98 -1.28 -1.45
CA GLU A 85 28.64 -0.85 -2.70
C GLU A 85 27.95 -1.42 -3.95
N ASP A 86 27.29 -2.58 -3.82
CA ASP A 86 26.55 -3.26 -4.89
C ASP A 86 25.11 -2.71 -5.05
N GLY A 87 24.65 -1.87 -4.13
CA GLY A 87 23.39 -1.14 -4.18
C GLY A 87 22.42 -1.50 -3.06
N LYS A 88 21.13 -1.63 -3.38
CA LYS A 88 20.06 -1.86 -2.39
C LYS A 88 19.93 -3.34 -2.08
N ASN A 89 20.18 -3.74 -0.83
CA ASN A 89 20.06 -5.12 -0.40
C ASN A 89 18.64 -5.46 0.11
N PHE A 90 17.74 -5.78 -0.82
CA PHE A 90 16.35 -6.15 -0.50
C PHE A 90 16.24 -7.47 0.28
N ALA A 91 17.16 -8.41 0.07
CA ALA A 91 17.12 -9.74 0.68
C ALA A 91 17.34 -9.67 2.20
N THR A 92 18.43 -9.02 2.62
CA THR A 92 18.72 -8.78 4.04
C THR A 92 17.62 -7.96 4.70
N LEU A 93 17.11 -6.93 4.02
CA LEU A 93 16.04 -6.10 4.56
C LEU A 93 14.76 -6.91 4.80
N ARG A 94 14.40 -7.82 3.89
CA ARG A 94 13.24 -8.71 4.06
C ARG A 94 13.43 -9.63 5.26
N GLN A 95 14.61 -10.23 5.42
CA GLN A 95 14.94 -11.06 6.58
C GLN A 95 14.84 -10.26 7.89
N THR A 96 15.32 -9.01 7.91
CA THR A 96 15.16 -8.11 9.07
C THR A 96 13.68 -7.86 9.37
N CYS A 97 12.85 -7.60 8.36
CA CYS A 97 11.41 -7.39 8.50
C CYS A 97 10.64 -8.61 9.00
N ASP A 98 11.00 -9.81 8.53
CA ASP A 98 10.37 -11.07 8.94
C ASP A 98 10.62 -11.37 10.42
N ASN A 99 11.75 -10.91 10.95
CA ASN A 99 12.12 -11.06 12.35
C ASN A 99 11.49 -10.00 13.28
N ILE A 100 10.70 -9.05 12.77
CA ILE A 100 10.06 -8.02 13.61
C ILE A 100 8.86 -8.63 14.33
N PRO A 101 8.91 -8.77 15.68
CA PRO A 101 7.76 -9.24 16.43
C PRO A 101 6.68 -8.13 16.51
N PRO A 102 5.45 -8.47 16.90
CA PRO A 102 4.42 -7.46 17.14
C PRO A 102 4.92 -6.33 18.05
N LEU A 103 4.54 -5.07 17.77
CA LEU A 103 5.09 -3.91 18.50
C LEU A 103 4.83 -3.97 20.01
N HIS A 104 3.69 -4.54 20.43
CA HIS A 104 3.39 -4.75 21.84
C HIS A 104 4.34 -5.76 22.53
N THR A 105 4.89 -6.71 21.78
CA THR A 105 5.91 -7.65 22.28
C THR A 105 7.24 -6.93 22.46
N ILE A 106 7.60 -6.02 21.54
CA ILE A 106 8.80 -5.19 21.66
C ILE A 106 8.76 -4.32 22.94
N LEU A 107 7.58 -3.74 23.24
CA LEU A 107 7.39 -2.96 24.47
C LEU A 107 7.56 -3.79 25.75
N LYS A 108 7.20 -5.08 25.73
CA LYS A 108 7.31 -5.98 26.90
C LYS A 108 8.69 -6.61 27.04
N GLU A 109 9.30 -6.99 25.92
CA GLU A 109 10.52 -7.80 25.87
C GLU A 109 11.56 -7.18 24.90
N PRO A 110 12.06 -5.96 25.17
CA PRO A 110 12.92 -5.23 24.24
C PRO A 110 14.26 -5.93 23.98
N ASN A 111 14.71 -6.78 24.90
CA ASN A 111 15.98 -7.52 24.78
C ASN A 111 15.92 -8.68 23.79
N LYS A 112 14.71 -9.16 23.42
CA LYS A 112 14.55 -10.24 22.43
C LYS A 112 14.64 -9.75 20.98
N CYS A 113 14.61 -8.43 20.77
CA CYS A 113 14.71 -7.83 19.45
C CYS A 113 16.17 -7.65 19.06
N SER A 114 16.55 -8.12 17.86
CA SER A 114 17.92 -7.99 17.35
C SER A 114 18.31 -6.52 17.17
N HIS A 115 19.62 -6.26 17.12
CA HIS A 115 20.15 -4.92 16.91
C HIS A 115 19.72 -4.34 15.55
N ASP A 116 19.73 -5.15 14.49
CA ASP A 116 19.33 -4.73 13.15
C ASP A 116 17.86 -4.30 13.08
N VAL A 117 16.97 -5.05 13.73
CA VAL A 117 15.56 -4.66 13.82
C VAL A 117 15.41 -3.35 14.59
N LYS A 118 16.10 -3.18 15.71
CA LYS A 118 16.06 -1.92 16.48
C LYS A 118 16.52 -0.74 15.62
N ASN A 119 17.63 -0.90 14.91
CA ASN A 119 18.18 0.13 14.02
C ASN A 119 17.19 0.49 12.91
N LEU A 120 16.57 -0.50 12.28
CA LEU A 120 15.55 -0.28 11.25
C LEU A 120 14.32 0.46 11.80
N LEU A 121 13.82 0.07 12.98
CA LEU A 121 12.67 0.71 13.60
C LEU A 121 12.96 2.15 14.05
N MET A 122 14.16 2.41 14.58
CA MET A 122 14.62 3.77 14.89
C MET A 122 14.64 4.64 13.63
N TRP A 123 15.19 4.12 12.53
CA TRP A 123 15.16 4.82 11.24
C TRP A 123 13.73 5.09 10.76
N LEU A 124 12.84 4.09 10.82
CA LEU A 124 11.46 4.22 10.35
C LEU A 124 10.62 5.23 11.15
N PHE A 125 10.77 5.26 12.48
CA PHE A 125 9.89 6.01 13.38
C PHE A 125 10.47 7.33 13.87
N MET A 126 11.79 7.45 13.99
CA MET A 126 12.44 8.59 14.64
C MET A 126 13.22 9.48 13.67
N GLU A 127 13.40 9.07 12.41
CA GLU A 127 14.09 9.90 11.43
C GLU A 127 13.31 11.20 11.16
N LYS A 128 14.03 12.33 11.27
CA LYS A 128 13.47 13.66 11.06
C LYS A 128 13.06 13.85 9.60
N GLY A 129 11.98 14.57 9.37
CA GLY A 129 11.49 14.86 8.03
C GLY A 129 10.24 14.06 7.68
N HIS A 130 10.12 12.86 8.24
CA HIS A 130 9.01 11.96 7.95
C HIS A 130 7.69 12.43 8.57
N PRO A 131 6.56 12.30 7.85
CA PRO A 131 5.27 12.54 8.45
C PRO A 131 4.93 11.48 9.49
N ILE A 132 4.23 11.90 10.54
CA ILE A 132 3.75 11.07 11.62
C ILE A 132 2.28 10.74 11.37
N LEU A 133 1.92 9.46 11.43
CA LEU A 133 0.54 9.02 11.36
C LEU A 133 -0.04 8.94 12.77
N LYS A 134 -1.18 9.58 13.02
CA LYS A 134 -1.91 9.40 14.30
C LYS A 134 -3.32 8.93 14.04
N ARG A 135 -3.74 7.91 14.77
CA ARG A 135 -5.11 7.39 14.69
C ARG A 135 -6.08 8.45 15.21
N ILE A 136 -7.16 8.71 14.47
CA ILE A 136 -8.22 9.64 14.86
C ILE A 136 -9.60 8.98 14.78
N ASN A 137 -10.57 9.58 15.46
CA ASN A 137 -11.95 9.12 15.44
C ASN A 137 -12.63 9.51 14.13
N PHE A 138 -13.51 8.64 13.63
CA PHE A 138 -14.25 8.86 12.38
C PHE A 138 -15.00 10.21 12.36
N ASN A 139 -15.61 10.60 13.48
CA ASN A 139 -16.40 11.82 13.58
C ASN A 139 -15.55 13.11 13.54
N ALA A 140 -14.23 13.01 13.73
CA ALA A 140 -13.32 14.16 13.66
C ALA A 140 -12.82 14.43 12.24
N VAL A 141 -13.15 13.57 11.28
CA VAL A 141 -12.63 13.63 9.90
C VAL A 141 -13.53 14.51 9.05
N GLN A 142 -12.91 15.39 8.27
CA GLN A 142 -13.58 16.12 7.21
C GLN A 142 -13.55 15.28 5.93
N PHE A 143 -14.73 14.89 5.43
CA PHE A 143 -14.84 14.08 4.21
C PHE A 143 -15.12 14.96 2.99
N PRO A 144 -14.54 14.65 1.81
CA PRO A 144 -14.80 15.33 0.54
C PRO A 144 -16.28 15.49 0.15
N SER A 145 -17.11 14.51 0.50
CA SER A 145 -18.54 14.46 0.15
C SER A 145 -19.35 13.76 1.25
N LYS A 146 -20.69 13.73 1.10
CA LYS A 146 -21.57 13.02 2.04
C LYS A 146 -21.15 11.56 2.13
N PHE A 147 -20.75 11.14 3.32
CA PHE A 147 -20.23 9.80 3.56
C PHE A 147 -21.37 8.84 3.91
N SER A 148 -21.48 7.71 3.19
CA SER A 148 -22.38 6.62 3.58
C SER A 148 -21.70 5.72 4.61
N ASN A 149 -22.41 5.41 5.70
CA ASN A 149 -21.92 4.52 6.75
C ASN A 149 -21.58 3.11 6.26
N GLU A 150 -22.12 2.68 5.11
CA GLU A 150 -21.82 1.38 4.48
C GLU A 150 -20.33 1.23 4.12
N PHE A 151 -19.66 2.33 3.78
CA PHE A 151 -18.26 2.33 3.37
C PHE A 151 -17.30 2.74 4.50
N LYS A 152 -17.73 2.64 5.76
CA LYS A 152 -16.93 3.08 6.91
C LYS A 152 -15.62 2.28 7.04
N PRO A 153 -14.44 2.94 7.07
CA PRO A 153 -13.16 2.25 7.29
C PRO A 153 -13.04 1.81 8.75
N GLN A 154 -12.25 0.77 9.00
CA GLN A 154 -12.00 0.29 10.36
C GLN A 154 -11.07 1.23 11.13
N PHE A 155 -10.12 1.87 10.43
CA PHE A 155 -9.19 2.81 11.03
C PHE A 155 -9.03 4.05 10.14
N ILE A 156 -8.84 5.20 10.78
CA ILE A 156 -8.49 6.45 10.10
C ILE A 156 -7.27 7.05 10.79
N PHE A 157 -6.33 7.53 9.99
CA PHE A 157 -5.12 8.18 10.44
C PHE A 157 -5.03 9.57 9.84
N GLU A 158 -4.67 10.56 10.65
CA GLU A 158 -4.26 11.88 10.18
C GLU A 158 -2.75 11.92 9.96
N VAL A 159 -2.35 12.58 8.88
CA VAL A 159 -0.95 12.77 8.51
C VAL A 159 -0.47 14.11 9.07
N PHE A 160 0.49 14.05 9.99
CA PHE A 160 1.15 15.23 10.57
C PHE A 160 2.50 15.43 9.90
N TYR A 161 2.65 16.53 9.19
CA TYR A 161 3.93 16.91 8.59
C TYR A 161 4.77 17.72 9.57
N ASN A 162 6.07 17.81 9.29
CA ASN A 162 6.99 18.64 10.07
C ASN A 162 6.76 20.16 9.79
N ASP A 163 7.26 21.00 10.69
CA ASP A 163 7.04 22.46 10.64
C ASP A 163 7.59 23.10 9.36
N LYS A 164 8.69 22.58 8.80
CA LYS A 164 9.25 23.05 7.52
C LYS A 164 8.26 22.82 6.38
N PHE A 165 7.67 21.63 6.32
CA PHE A 165 6.69 21.29 5.31
C PHE A 165 5.39 22.10 5.49
N GLU A 166 4.89 22.22 6.72
CA GLU A 166 3.70 23.02 7.00
C GLU A 166 3.90 24.50 6.61
N SER A 167 5.07 25.07 6.92
CA SER A 167 5.42 26.43 6.52
C SER A 167 5.47 26.61 4.99
N LEU A 168 6.02 25.63 4.27
CA LEU A 168 6.03 25.62 2.80
C LEU A 168 4.63 25.47 2.23
N TRP A 169 3.80 24.60 2.83
CA TRP A 169 2.41 24.40 2.43
C TRP A 169 1.60 25.69 2.60
N GLN A 170 1.73 26.38 3.74
CA GLN A 170 1.04 27.65 3.98
C GLN A 170 1.48 28.74 2.99
N LYS A 171 2.78 28.84 2.71
CA LYS A 171 3.33 29.74 1.69
C LYS A 171 2.76 29.42 0.31
N ARG A 172 2.69 28.15 -0.07
CA ARG A 172 2.09 27.71 -1.34
C ARG A 172 0.60 28.01 -1.38
N GLN A 173 -0.14 27.74 -0.30
CA GLN A 173 -1.57 28.01 -0.24
C GLN A 173 -1.84 29.49 -0.50
N ALA A 174 -1.03 30.40 0.05
CA ALA A 174 -1.09 31.84 -0.22
C ALA A 174 -2.52 32.42 -0.05
N GLY A 175 -3.24 31.96 0.98
CA GLY A 175 -4.62 32.39 1.26
C GLY A 175 -5.70 31.78 0.35
N ARG A 176 -5.34 30.92 -0.60
CA ARG A 176 -6.32 30.25 -1.48
C ARG A 176 -7.11 29.19 -0.72
N LYS A 177 -8.34 28.96 -1.16
CA LYS A 177 -9.21 27.91 -0.63
C LYS A 177 -8.61 26.53 -0.90
N THR A 178 -8.81 25.59 0.01
CA THR A 178 -8.48 24.18 -0.20
C THR A 178 -9.72 23.33 -0.43
N ILE A 179 -9.54 22.22 -1.15
CA ILE A 179 -10.58 21.25 -1.49
C ILE A 179 -10.11 19.89 -0.99
N LEU A 180 -11.02 19.07 -0.46
CA LEU A 180 -10.71 17.68 -0.13
C LEU A 180 -11.14 16.77 -1.26
N ALA A 181 -10.32 15.77 -1.58
CA ALA A 181 -10.67 14.71 -2.54
C ALA A 181 -10.05 13.37 -2.13
N TYR A 182 -10.63 12.27 -2.60
CA TYR A 182 -10.13 10.92 -2.41
C TYR A 182 -9.08 10.54 -3.46
N HIS A 183 -8.08 9.78 -3.04
CA HIS A 183 -7.11 9.13 -3.92
C HIS A 183 -6.95 7.65 -3.52
N GLY A 184 -7.24 6.76 -4.46
CA GLY A 184 -7.06 5.32 -4.29
C GLY A 184 -5.79 4.84 -4.97
N SER A 185 -5.03 3.99 -4.29
CA SER A 185 -3.82 3.38 -4.84
C SER A 185 -3.62 1.99 -4.22
N ALA A 186 -2.78 1.17 -4.85
CA ALA A 186 -2.35 -0.08 -4.23
C ALA A 186 -1.56 0.22 -2.94
N VAL A 187 -1.73 -0.64 -1.92
CA VAL A 187 -1.18 -0.40 -0.58
C VAL A 187 0.35 -0.26 -0.55
N ASP A 188 1.04 -0.95 -1.45
CA ASP A 188 2.50 -0.89 -1.62
C ASP A 188 3.00 0.48 -2.05
N ASN A 189 2.17 1.30 -2.69
CA ASN A 189 2.53 2.68 -3.06
C ASN A 189 2.46 3.66 -1.89
N PHE A 190 1.73 3.35 -0.82
CA PHE A 190 1.45 4.34 0.23
C PHE A 190 2.66 4.69 1.08
N TYR A 191 3.67 3.82 1.14
CA TYR A 191 4.93 4.16 1.78
C TYR A 191 5.62 5.32 1.05
N SER A 192 5.83 5.22 -0.26
CA SER A 192 6.43 6.32 -1.03
C SER A 192 5.53 7.54 -1.13
N ILE A 193 4.21 7.37 -1.24
CA ILE A 193 3.26 8.50 -1.29
C ILE A 193 3.34 9.33 -0.01
N LEU A 194 3.45 8.71 1.16
CA LEU A 194 3.60 9.45 2.42
C LEU A 194 4.92 10.20 2.49
N LYS A 195 6.00 9.57 2.01
CA LYS A 195 7.35 10.07 2.22
C LYS A 195 7.79 11.05 1.16
N VAL A 196 7.37 10.86 -0.09
CA VAL A 196 7.79 11.62 -1.28
C VAL A 196 6.60 12.35 -1.94
N GLY A 197 5.40 12.28 -1.34
CA GLY A 197 4.20 12.88 -1.89
C GLY A 197 3.61 12.11 -3.08
N LEU A 198 2.46 12.58 -3.56
CA LEU A 198 1.83 12.05 -4.76
C LEU A 198 2.59 12.55 -5.98
N GLN A 199 3.11 11.63 -6.80
CA GLN A 199 3.87 11.96 -8.00
C GLN A 199 3.12 11.55 -9.27
N GLN A 200 3.26 12.34 -10.32
CA GLN A 200 2.59 12.12 -11.60
C GLN A 200 3.10 10.86 -12.32
N HIS A 201 4.40 10.62 -12.26
CA HIS A 201 5.05 9.57 -13.03
C HIS A 201 4.66 8.15 -12.58
N PHE A 202 4.18 7.98 -11.34
CA PHE A 202 3.63 6.68 -10.88
C PHE A 202 2.28 6.32 -11.52
N SER A 203 1.66 7.25 -12.26
CA SER A 203 0.39 7.05 -12.96
C SER A 203 0.55 6.79 -14.47
N LEU A 204 1.77 6.85 -15.01
CA LEU A 204 2.04 6.76 -16.46
C LEU A 204 1.73 5.38 -17.07
N GLU A 205 1.66 4.32 -16.27
CA GLU A 205 1.36 2.96 -16.74
C GLU A 205 -0.15 2.71 -16.91
N LYS A 206 -1.01 3.66 -16.52
CA LYS A 206 -2.46 3.57 -16.65
C LYS A 206 -2.92 4.48 -17.79
N GLU A 207 -3.86 4.01 -18.60
CA GLU A 207 -4.48 4.82 -19.66
C GLU A 207 -4.94 6.18 -19.10
N VAL A 208 -4.28 7.23 -19.57
CA VAL A 208 -4.43 8.57 -19.02
C VAL A 208 -5.65 9.23 -19.68
N LEU A 209 -6.85 8.86 -19.23
CA LEU A 209 -8.13 9.26 -19.85
C LEU A 209 -8.32 10.80 -19.96
N PHE A 210 -7.75 11.56 -19.02
CA PHE A 210 -7.92 13.01 -18.92
C PHE A 210 -6.59 13.79 -18.88
N GLY A 211 -5.57 13.27 -19.55
CA GLY A 211 -4.24 13.88 -19.64
C GLY A 211 -3.38 13.71 -18.38
N ASN A 212 -2.10 14.04 -18.48
CA ASN A 212 -1.11 13.74 -17.45
C ASN A 212 -1.40 14.49 -16.13
N GLY A 213 -1.27 13.78 -15.01
CA GLY A 213 -1.48 14.35 -13.68
C GLY A 213 -1.78 13.32 -12.61
N ILE A 214 -1.96 13.79 -11.38
CA ILE A 214 -2.42 12.99 -10.24
C ILE A 214 -3.94 13.00 -10.26
N TYR A 215 -4.55 11.81 -10.28
CA TYR A 215 -6.00 11.63 -10.34
C TYR A 215 -6.59 11.51 -8.93
N LEU A 216 -7.58 12.35 -8.65
CA LEU A 216 -8.37 12.32 -7.42
C LEU A 216 -9.86 12.37 -7.76
N SER A 217 -10.72 12.05 -6.78
CA SER A 217 -12.17 12.08 -6.95
C SER A 217 -12.91 12.64 -5.73
N ASN A 218 -14.04 13.29 -5.92
CA ASN A 218 -14.95 13.62 -4.81
C ASN A 218 -15.79 12.41 -4.35
N GLU A 219 -15.79 11.31 -5.09
CA GLU A 219 -16.55 10.09 -4.82
C GLU A 219 -15.63 8.99 -4.29
N LEU A 220 -15.96 8.47 -3.11
CA LEU A 220 -15.21 7.37 -2.50
C LEU A 220 -15.24 6.10 -3.36
N SER A 221 -16.40 5.79 -3.96
CA SER A 221 -16.60 4.62 -4.80
C SER A 221 -15.64 4.58 -5.98
N VAL A 222 -15.38 5.73 -6.61
CA VAL A 222 -14.41 5.85 -7.71
C VAL A 222 -13.00 5.51 -7.22
N SER A 223 -12.56 6.11 -6.12
CA SER A 223 -11.23 5.83 -5.57
C SER A 223 -11.08 4.40 -5.06
N ALA A 224 -12.15 3.78 -4.56
CA ALA A 224 -12.12 2.40 -4.07
C ALA A 224 -11.74 1.39 -5.17
N HIS A 225 -12.10 1.62 -6.44
CA HIS A 225 -11.70 0.77 -7.57
C HIS A 225 -10.18 0.72 -7.77
N TYR A 226 -9.46 1.77 -7.34
CA TYR A 226 -8.01 1.86 -7.44
C TYR A 226 -7.27 1.44 -6.16
N ALA A 227 -8.00 1.04 -5.11
CA ALA A 227 -7.47 0.65 -3.82
C ALA A 227 -7.74 -0.84 -3.52
N PRO A 228 -7.09 -1.78 -4.23
CA PRO A 228 -7.25 -3.20 -3.95
C PRO A 228 -6.69 -3.55 -2.56
N PHE A 229 -7.17 -4.64 -1.98
CA PHE A 229 -6.53 -5.23 -0.81
C PHE A 229 -5.18 -5.82 -1.20
N GLY A 230 -4.13 -5.49 -0.43
CA GLY A 230 -2.80 -6.08 -0.57
C GLY A 230 -2.30 -6.66 0.75
N GLN A 231 -1.34 -7.57 0.66
CA GLN A 231 -0.65 -8.09 1.85
C GLN A 231 0.27 -7.02 2.44
N THR A 232 0.32 -6.97 3.76
CA THR A 232 1.14 -6.04 4.53
C THR A 232 1.90 -6.81 5.62
N TRP A 233 2.19 -6.18 6.75
CA TRP A 233 2.92 -6.82 7.84
C TRP A 233 2.04 -7.83 8.59
N THR A 234 2.45 -9.10 8.62
CA THR A 234 1.69 -10.22 9.19
C THR A 234 1.46 -10.11 10.70
N ASN A 235 2.39 -9.48 11.41
CA ASN A 235 2.35 -9.29 12.87
C ASN A 235 1.63 -7.99 13.30
N SER A 236 0.98 -7.31 12.35
CA SER A 236 0.25 -6.05 12.59
C SER A 236 -1.00 -6.25 13.45
N SER A 237 -1.21 -5.33 14.38
CA SER A 237 -2.45 -5.22 15.16
C SER A 237 -3.63 -4.72 14.32
N LEU A 238 -3.36 -4.11 13.15
CA LEU A 238 -4.34 -3.64 12.18
C LEU A 238 -4.79 -4.77 11.22
N GLY A 239 -4.18 -5.95 11.29
CA GLY A 239 -4.39 -7.08 10.37
C GLY A 239 -3.32 -7.16 9.29
N SER A 240 -3.26 -8.27 8.55
CA SER A 240 -2.19 -8.56 7.58
C SER A 240 -2.53 -8.22 6.13
N GLN A 241 -3.75 -7.74 5.88
CA GLN A 241 -4.23 -7.37 4.55
C GLN A 241 -5.06 -6.09 4.63
N HIS A 242 -4.63 -5.08 3.86
CA HIS A 242 -5.21 -3.74 3.89
C HIS A 242 -5.53 -3.24 2.49
N SER A 243 -6.64 -2.50 2.38
CA SER A 243 -6.89 -1.55 1.31
C SER A 243 -6.79 -0.15 1.92
N VAL A 244 -6.14 0.79 1.23
CA VAL A 244 -5.89 2.14 1.74
C VAL A 244 -6.39 3.16 0.74
N ILE A 245 -7.16 4.13 1.23
CA ILE A 245 -7.63 5.29 0.44
C ILE A 245 -7.17 6.55 1.16
N ALA A 246 -6.47 7.43 0.46
CA ALA A 246 -6.11 8.74 0.97
C ALA A 246 -7.28 9.72 0.83
N ILE A 247 -7.45 10.58 1.82
CA ILE A 247 -8.10 11.88 1.66
C ILE A 247 -6.99 12.91 1.52
N CYS A 248 -6.98 13.59 0.40
CA CYS A 248 -5.99 14.59 0.04
C CYS A 248 -6.58 15.99 0.18
N GLU A 249 -5.74 16.93 0.58
CA GLU A 249 -6.04 18.36 0.55
C GLU A 249 -5.37 18.98 -0.67
N LEU A 250 -6.16 19.69 -1.47
CA LEU A 250 -5.75 20.35 -2.70
C LEU A 250 -5.82 21.86 -2.53
N ILE A 251 -4.82 22.60 -2.99
CA ILE A 251 -4.91 24.05 -3.16
C ILE A 251 -5.72 24.33 -4.43
N ASN A 252 -6.78 25.13 -4.32
CA ASN A 252 -7.65 25.47 -5.44
C ASN A 252 -6.98 26.45 -6.41
N ASP A 253 -6.06 25.94 -7.23
CA ASP A 253 -5.34 26.65 -8.28
C ASP A 253 -5.98 26.37 -9.65
N ILE A 254 -6.36 27.43 -10.37
CA ILE A 254 -7.07 27.34 -11.67
C ILE A 254 -6.17 26.73 -12.76
N GLU A 255 -4.87 27.00 -12.70
CA GLU A 255 -3.92 26.55 -13.72
C GLU A 255 -3.47 25.12 -13.46
N LYS A 256 -3.23 24.77 -12.19
CA LYS A 256 -2.59 23.52 -11.77
C LYS A 256 -3.56 22.42 -11.32
N VAL A 257 -4.81 22.76 -11.02
CA VAL A 257 -5.84 21.78 -10.63
C VAL A 257 -6.99 21.83 -11.63
N LYS A 258 -7.06 20.81 -12.48
CA LYS A 258 -8.08 20.64 -13.51
C LYS A 258 -9.28 19.88 -12.97
N CYS A 259 -10.47 20.37 -13.25
CA CYS A 259 -11.75 19.74 -12.88
C CYS A 259 -12.86 20.36 -13.72
N ARG A 260 -14.05 19.74 -13.71
CA ARG A 260 -15.23 20.35 -14.31
C ARG A 260 -15.52 21.70 -13.64
N ASP A 261 -15.68 22.73 -14.46
CA ASP A 261 -16.05 24.07 -14.01
C ASP A 261 -16.92 24.73 -15.09
N SER A 262 -18.16 25.05 -14.72
CA SER A 262 -19.13 25.68 -15.63
C SER A 262 -18.74 27.11 -16.02
N GLN A 263 -17.97 27.80 -15.16
CA GLN A 263 -17.55 29.18 -15.38
C GLN A 263 -16.20 29.25 -16.10
N ASN A 264 -15.34 28.24 -15.93
CA ASN A 264 -13.99 28.24 -16.50
C ASN A 264 -13.70 26.98 -17.32
N LYS A 265 -14.06 27.01 -18.61
CA LYS A 265 -13.82 25.88 -19.53
C LYS A 265 -12.35 25.46 -19.63
N LYS A 266 -11.39 26.39 -19.45
CA LYS A 266 -9.94 26.07 -19.46
C LYS A 266 -9.51 25.15 -18.32
N ARG A 267 -10.33 25.06 -17.27
CA ARG A 267 -10.10 24.18 -16.12
C ARG A 267 -10.63 22.75 -16.37
N SER A 268 -11.61 22.63 -17.26
CA SER A 268 -12.25 21.35 -17.60
C SER A 268 -11.46 20.54 -18.63
N LEU A 269 -10.43 21.13 -19.25
CA LEU A 269 -9.58 20.50 -20.25
C LEU A 269 -8.12 20.48 -19.76
N ASN A 270 -7.47 19.33 -19.91
CA ASN A 270 -6.02 19.21 -19.77
C ASN A 270 -5.38 19.35 -21.16
N LYS A 271 -4.12 19.80 -21.24
CA LYS A 271 -3.44 20.01 -22.53
C LYS A 271 -3.35 18.72 -23.36
N ASP A 272 -3.27 17.58 -22.67
CA ASP A 272 -3.09 16.25 -23.27
C ASP A 272 -4.39 15.40 -23.22
N SER A 273 -5.54 15.97 -22.84
CA SER A 273 -6.80 15.21 -22.73
C SER A 273 -7.61 15.24 -24.02
N LEU A 274 -8.11 14.08 -24.44
CA LEU A 274 -9.08 13.96 -25.55
C LEU A 274 -10.50 14.42 -25.16
N HIS A 275 -10.83 14.37 -23.87
CA HIS A 275 -12.17 14.64 -23.35
C HIS A 275 -12.13 15.59 -22.15
N GLU A 276 -13.24 16.30 -21.91
CA GLU A 276 -13.42 17.12 -20.73
C GLU A 276 -13.45 16.27 -19.45
N ILE A 277 -12.88 16.79 -18.37
CA ILE A 277 -12.85 16.12 -17.06
C ILE A 277 -14.27 16.08 -16.48
N PRO A 278 -14.80 14.91 -16.08
CA PRO A 278 -16.10 14.80 -15.43
C PRO A 278 -16.13 15.46 -14.05
N GLU A 279 -17.32 15.83 -13.56
CA GLU A 279 -17.51 16.52 -12.27
C GLU A 279 -16.89 15.82 -11.07
N LYS A 280 -16.83 14.50 -11.13
CA LYS A 280 -16.34 13.68 -10.03
C LYS A 280 -14.81 13.57 -9.95
N TYR A 281 -14.06 14.10 -10.91
CA TYR A 281 -12.61 13.97 -10.97
C TYR A 281 -11.88 15.29 -10.80
N PHE A 282 -10.70 15.21 -10.20
CA PHE A 282 -9.68 16.24 -10.21
C PHE A 282 -8.40 15.67 -10.82
N VAL A 283 -7.77 16.43 -11.72
CA VAL A 283 -6.45 16.11 -12.27
C VAL A 283 -5.48 17.21 -11.86
N VAL A 284 -4.52 16.84 -11.02
CA VAL A 284 -3.52 17.78 -10.48
C VAL A 284 -2.24 17.69 -11.30
N THR A 285 -1.89 18.78 -11.98
CA THR A 285 -0.72 18.87 -12.87
C THR A 285 0.53 19.37 -12.15
N ASP A 286 0.47 19.62 -10.85
CA ASP A 286 1.63 19.97 -10.02
C ASP A 286 1.50 19.30 -8.65
N SER A 287 2.45 18.42 -8.31
CA SER A 287 2.46 17.68 -7.03
C SER A 287 2.48 18.61 -5.82
N ASP A 288 2.98 19.84 -5.95
CA ASP A 288 3.02 20.81 -4.86
C ASP A 288 1.63 21.35 -4.47
N MET A 289 0.61 21.13 -5.30
CA MET A 289 -0.76 21.59 -5.04
C MET A 289 -1.58 20.56 -4.24
N VAL A 290 -1.01 19.41 -3.90
CA VAL A 290 -1.73 18.34 -3.20
C VAL A 290 -0.89 17.74 -2.08
N ARG A 291 -1.53 17.45 -0.94
CA ARG A 291 -0.94 16.67 0.14
C ARG A 291 -1.92 15.63 0.65
N VAL A 292 -1.42 14.53 1.20
CA VAL A 292 -2.27 13.56 1.92
C VAL A 292 -2.62 14.14 3.28
N LYS A 293 -3.90 14.22 3.63
CA LYS A 293 -4.36 14.73 4.92
C LYS A 293 -4.79 13.61 5.85
N TYR A 294 -5.52 12.62 5.31
CA TYR A 294 -5.94 11.44 6.06
C TYR A 294 -5.70 10.15 5.25
N LEU A 295 -5.53 9.04 5.96
CA LEU A 295 -5.56 7.69 5.41
C LEU A 295 -6.74 6.92 6.00
N MET A 296 -7.59 6.40 5.12
CA MET A 296 -8.65 5.46 5.46
C MET A 296 -8.14 4.05 5.23
N VAL A 297 -8.10 3.24 6.28
CA VAL A 297 -7.57 1.88 6.23
C VAL A 297 -8.70 0.88 6.39
N TYR A 298 -8.86 0.06 5.36
CA TYR A 298 -9.79 -1.05 5.34
C TYR A 298 -9.05 -2.34 5.63
N ARG A 299 -9.52 -3.10 6.62
CA ARG A 299 -9.01 -4.43 6.93
C ARG A 299 -9.86 -5.48 6.21
N GLN A 300 -9.22 -6.38 5.49
CA GLN A 300 -9.94 -7.53 4.95
C GLN A 300 -10.42 -8.38 6.12
N LYS A 301 -11.73 -8.55 6.27
CA LYS A 301 -12.24 -9.54 7.23
C LYS A 301 -11.67 -10.89 6.78
N ARG A 302 -11.00 -11.61 7.69
CA ARG A 302 -10.67 -13.02 7.46
C ARG A 302 -12.00 -13.70 7.22
N VAL A 303 -12.34 -13.95 5.96
CA VAL A 303 -13.36 -14.93 5.65
C VAL A 303 -12.72 -16.20 6.18
N PHE A 304 -13.24 -16.76 7.28
CA PHE A 304 -12.90 -18.12 7.67
C PHE A 304 -13.37 -18.99 6.52
N SER A 305 -12.48 -19.13 5.55
CA SER A 305 -12.66 -20.03 4.44
C SER A 305 -12.41 -21.39 5.06
N VAL A 306 -13.49 -22.05 5.47
CA VAL A 306 -13.51 -23.50 5.69
C VAL A 306 -13.21 -24.23 4.37
N LYS A 307 -12.85 -23.52 3.29
CA LYS A 307 -12.35 -24.09 2.04
C LYS A 307 -10.85 -24.41 2.11
N SER A 308 -10.42 -25.10 3.16
CA SER A 308 -8.99 -25.34 3.44
C SER A 308 -8.37 -26.53 2.67
N TYR A 309 -9.09 -27.16 1.74
CA TYR A 309 -8.52 -28.21 0.87
C TYR A 309 -9.49 -28.56 -0.27
N LEU A 310 -10.79 -28.58 0.04
CA LEU A 310 -11.83 -29.05 -0.89
C LEU A 310 -12.01 -28.16 -2.13
N THR A 311 -11.67 -26.87 -2.08
CA THR A 311 -11.76 -26.00 -3.27
C THR A 311 -10.49 -25.94 -4.09
N GLU A 312 -9.33 -26.06 -3.45
CA GLU A 312 -8.06 -26.19 -4.18
C GLU A 312 -7.98 -27.53 -4.90
N HIS A 313 -8.59 -28.57 -4.33
CA HIS A 313 -8.66 -29.90 -4.93
C HIS A 313 -10.06 -30.30 -5.41
N LEU A 314 -11.00 -29.37 -5.60
CA LEU A 314 -12.39 -29.69 -6.00
C LEU A 314 -12.42 -30.57 -7.25
N PHE A 315 -11.58 -30.22 -8.22
CA PHE A 315 -11.42 -30.98 -9.45
C PHE A 315 -10.90 -32.42 -9.20
N LEU A 316 -9.87 -32.57 -8.36
CA LEU A 316 -9.30 -33.87 -7.97
C LEU A 316 -10.31 -34.71 -7.16
N SER A 317 -11.05 -34.09 -6.24
CA SER A 317 -12.10 -34.75 -5.46
C SER A 317 -13.25 -35.21 -6.34
N LEU A 318 -13.68 -34.39 -7.31
CA LEU A 318 -14.71 -34.77 -8.29
C LEU A 318 -14.22 -35.90 -9.21
N MET A 319 -12.97 -35.88 -9.66
CA MET A 319 -12.36 -36.97 -10.43
C MET A 319 -12.31 -38.28 -9.64
N PHE A 320 -11.95 -38.22 -8.35
CA PHE A 320 -11.93 -39.39 -7.48
C PHE A 320 -13.34 -39.97 -7.26
N ILE A 321 -14.33 -39.11 -6.98
CA ILE A 321 -15.74 -39.52 -6.83
C ILE A 321 -16.26 -40.15 -8.13
N TYR A 322 -15.90 -39.59 -9.29
CA TYR A 322 -16.26 -40.14 -10.59
C TYR A 322 -15.65 -41.53 -10.83
N LEU A 323 -14.37 -41.72 -10.50
CA LEU A 323 -13.69 -43.01 -10.58
C LEU A 323 -14.36 -44.05 -9.67
N VAL A 324 -14.66 -43.70 -8.42
CA VAL A 324 -15.37 -44.57 -7.47
C VAL A 324 -16.76 -44.94 -8.00
N SER A 325 -17.46 -44.01 -8.64
CA SER A 325 -18.77 -44.25 -9.23
C SER A 325 -18.70 -45.25 -10.39
N ILE A 326 -17.68 -45.14 -11.26
CA ILE A 326 -17.43 -46.12 -12.35
C ILE A 326 -17.14 -47.49 -11.77
N ILE A 327 -16.29 -47.59 -10.74
CA ILE A 327 -15.96 -48.86 -10.09
C ILE A 327 -17.22 -49.48 -9.47
N ALA A 328 -18.04 -48.67 -8.77
CA ALA A 328 -19.29 -49.13 -8.18
C ALA A 328 -20.25 -49.65 -9.26
N ILE A 329 -20.46 -48.91 -10.35
CA ILE A 329 -21.31 -49.34 -11.48
C ILE A 329 -20.75 -50.62 -12.11
N GLY A 330 -19.43 -50.76 -12.24
CA GLY A 330 -18.77 -51.98 -12.72
C GLY A 330 -19.03 -53.20 -11.83
N ILE A 331 -18.97 -53.02 -10.50
CA ILE A 331 -19.26 -54.08 -9.52
C ILE A 331 -20.75 -54.46 -9.54
N PHE A 332 -21.65 -53.47 -9.65
CA PHE A 332 -23.10 -53.71 -9.64
C PHE A 332 -23.65 -54.28 -10.95
N SER A 333 -23.08 -53.91 -12.10
CA SER A 333 -23.51 -54.41 -13.40
C SER A 333 -23.01 -55.83 -13.69
N ASN A 334 -21.90 -56.26 -13.08
CA ASN A 334 -21.33 -57.58 -13.32
C ASN A 334 -21.69 -58.57 -12.19
N SER A 335 -22.69 -59.42 -12.43
CA SER A 335 -23.16 -60.45 -11.47
C SER A 335 -22.10 -61.48 -11.06
N SER A 336 -20.96 -61.53 -11.75
CA SER A 336 -19.83 -62.39 -11.41
C SER A 336 -18.97 -61.83 -10.27
N TYR A 337 -18.81 -60.50 -10.17
CA TYR A 337 -18.01 -59.86 -9.11
C TYR A 337 -18.71 -59.88 -7.75
N THR A 338 -20.05 -59.74 -7.74
CA THR A 338 -20.85 -59.87 -6.51
C THR A 338 -20.77 -61.28 -5.91
N ARG A 339 -20.58 -62.32 -6.74
CA ARG A 339 -20.33 -63.70 -6.29
C ARG A 339 -18.94 -63.88 -5.67
N SER A 340 -17.91 -63.24 -6.23
CA SER A 340 -16.55 -63.27 -5.67
C SER A 340 -16.43 -62.48 -4.36
N LEU A 341 -17.07 -61.30 -4.27
CA LEU A 341 -17.14 -60.53 -3.03
C LEU A 341 -17.93 -61.26 -1.93
N LYS A 342 -19.03 -61.94 -2.27
CA LYS A 342 -19.74 -62.83 -1.30
C LYS A 342 -18.89 -64.01 -0.84
N LYS A 343 -18.00 -64.55 -1.68
CA LYS A 343 -17.04 -65.60 -1.27
C LYS A 343 -15.98 -65.05 -0.29
N ILE A 344 -15.45 -63.85 -0.54
CA ILE A 344 -14.48 -63.21 0.35
C ILE A 344 -15.12 -62.83 1.69
N PHE A 345 -16.34 -62.28 1.68
CA PHE A 345 -17.07 -61.94 2.90
C PHE A 345 -17.44 -63.18 3.73
N ARG A 346 -17.77 -64.30 3.08
CA ARG A 346 -17.95 -65.61 3.75
C ARG A 346 -16.64 -66.22 4.29
N MET A 347 -15.50 -65.89 3.68
CA MET A 347 -14.19 -66.34 4.16
C MET A 347 -13.73 -65.54 5.39
N PHE A 348 -14.11 -64.26 5.48
CA PHE A 348 -13.89 -63.43 6.65
C PHE A 348 -14.88 -63.71 7.80
N SER A 349 -16.11 -64.14 7.52
CA SER A 349 -17.07 -64.53 8.58
C SER A 349 -16.84 -65.92 9.17
N PHE A 350 -15.73 -66.59 8.83
CA PHE A 350 -15.34 -67.90 9.36
C PHE A 350 -14.18 -67.80 10.38
N PHE A 351 -13.76 -66.56 10.70
CA PHE A 351 -12.66 -66.25 11.62
C PHE A 351 -13.12 -65.47 12.88
N ASP A 352 -14.42 -65.49 13.18
CA ASP A 352 -14.98 -65.12 14.50
C ASP A 352 -15.55 -66.36 15.20
#